data_AF-A0A6D2KXP3-F1
#
_entry.id   AF-A0A6D2KXP3-F1
#
_cell.length_a   1.000
_cell.length_b   1.000
_cell.length_c   1.000
_cell.angle_alpha   90.00
_cell.angle_beta   90.00
_cell.angle_gamma   90.00
#
_symmetry.space_group_name_H-M   'P 1'
#
loop_
_entity.id
_entity.type
_entity.pdbx_description
1 polymer ?
#
loop_
_entity_poly.entity_id
_entity_poly.type
_entity_poly.pdbx_seq_one_letter_code
_entity_poly.pdbx_strand_id
1 'polypeptide(L)'
;MVLCGENVSDYDMIEKTLSTFHPGNIVLQQQYRANGYTRYSKLMEVLLVAEQNNELVMMNHQTRPTGAAPFPEANVASSSQNNGRGRGRGYGRNRGRGRGRGRGRGQGKEYRPDDPTMKGI
;
A
#
# COMPACT_ATOMS: atom_id res chain seq x y z
N MET A 1 -5.05 47.70 21.96
CA MET A 1 -3.58 47.67 21.73
C MET A 1 -3.21 48.92 20.95
N VAL A 2 -2.04 49.52 21.16
CA VAL A 2 -1.61 50.71 20.40
C VAL A 2 -0.56 50.29 19.38
N LEU A 3 -0.80 50.56 18.10
CA LEU A 3 0.14 50.30 17.00
C LEU A 3 0.37 51.60 16.26
N CYS A 4 1.64 52.01 16.11
CA CYS A 4 2.03 53.26 15.45
C CYS A 4 1.33 54.51 16.02
N GLY A 5 0.99 54.51 17.31
CA GLY A 5 0.29 55.61 17.97
C GLY A 5 -1.24 55.59 17.87
N GLU A 6 -1.81 54.64 17.12
CA GLU A 6 -3.26 54.48 16.97
C GLU A 6 -3.80 53.34 17.84
N ASN A 7 -4.98 53.55 18.43
CA ASN A 7 -5.69 52.50 19.14
C ASN A 7 -6.30 51.53 18.13
N VAL A 8 -5.80 50.30 18.10
CA VAL A 8 -6.31 49.22 17.25
C VAL A 8 -7.08 48.22 18.11
N SER A 9 -8.25 47.81 17.62
CA SER A 9 -9.10 46.82 18.27
C SER A 9 -8.63 45.39 17.97
N ASP A 10 -8.94 44.43 18.85
CA ASP A 10 -8.69 43.01 18.61
C ASP A 10 -9.35 42.52 17.32
N TYR A 11 -10.57 43.00 17.05
CA TYR A 11 -11.31 42.68 15.82
C TYR A 11 -10.54 43.10 14.57
N ASP A 12 -10.03 44.32 14.53
CA ASP A 12 -9.27 44.83 13.38
C ASP A 12 -7.98 44.02 13.17
N MET A 13 -7.31 43.63 14.25
CA MET A 13 -6.11 42.81 14.17
C MET A 13 -6.43 41.41 13.64
N ILE A 14 -7.50 40.78 14.13
CA ILE A 14 -7.98 39.48 13.67
C ILE A 14 -8.30 39.54 12.17
N GLU A 15 -9.12 40.50 11.75
CA GLU A 15 -9.54 40.63 10.37
C GLU A 15 -8.37 40.91 9.43
N LYS A 16 -7.43 41.77 9.84
CA LYS A 16 -6.20 42.04 9.07
C LYS A 16 -5.34 40.78 8.94
N THR A 17 -5.09 40.05 10.01
CA THR A 17 -4.30 38.80 9.96
C THR A 17 -4.97 37.72 9.13
N LEU A 18 -6.29 37.56 9.21
CA LEU A 18 -6.98 36.59 8.36
C LEU A 18 -6.98 37.02 6.89
N SER A 19 -6.94 38.33 6.60
CA SER A 19 -6.88 38.86 5.23
C SER A 19 -5.50 38.70 4.57
N THR A 20 -4.44 38.38 5.32
CA THR A 20 -3.11 38.13 4.76
C THR A 20 -2.88 36.68 4.28
N PHE A 21 -3.90 35.81 4.38
CA PHE A 21 -3.80 34.44 3.90
C PHE A 21 -3.60 34.39 2.38
N HIS A 22 -2.79 33.45 1.91
CA HIS A 22 -2.63 33.20 0.47
C HIS A 22 -3.97 32.80 -0.17
N PRO A 23 -4.30 33.24 -1.40
CA PRO A 23 -5.59 32.93 -2.05
C PRO A 23 -5.95 31.43 -2.08
N GLY A 24 -4.95 30.56 -2.18
CA GLY A 24 -5.15 29.10 -2.11
C GLY A 24 -5.68 28.58 -0.77
N ASN A 25 -5.60 29.38 0.29
CA ASN A 25 -6.02 29.03 1.65
C ASN A 25 -7.33 29.74 2.05
N ILE A 26 -8.11 30.24 1.10
CA ILE A 26 -9.34 31.01 1.37
C ILE A 26 -10.38 30.25 2.21
N VAL A 27 -10.43 28.91 2.07
CA VAL A 27 -11.31 28.06 2.88
C VAL A 27 -10.88 28.06 4.35
N LEU A 28 -9.58 27.93 4.62
CA LEU A 28 -9.04 27.99 5.99
C LEU A 28 -9.30 29.36 6.61
N GLN A 29 -9.08 30.44 5.84
CA GLN A 29 -9.41 31.79 6.28
C GLN A 29 -10.89 31.91 6.70
N GLN A 30 -11.82 31.39 5.89
CA GLN A 30 -13.25 31.39 6.22
C GLN A 30 -13.57 30.57 7.47
N GLN A 31 -12.93 29.41 7.66
CA GLN A 31 -13.09 28.61 8.88
C GLN A 31 -12.63 29.37 10.12
N TYR A 32 -11.48 30.04 10.06
CA TYR A 32 -10.99 30.84 11.19
C TYR A 32 -11.91 32.03 11.51
N ARG A 33 -12.56 32.64 10.50
CA ARG A 33 -13.61 33.66 10.72
C ARG A 33 -14.84 33.05 11.38
N ALA A 34 -15.29 31.89 10.91
CA ALA A 34 -16.45 31.19 11.46
C ALA A 34 -16.27 30.74 12.92
N ASN A 35 -15.02 30.53 13.36
CA ASN A 35 -14.71 30.20 14.75
C ASN A 35 -14.96 31.35 15.74
N GLY A 36 -15.13 32.60 15.27
CA GLY A 36 -15.62 33.71 16.08
C GLY A 36 -14.68 34.15 17.22
N TYR A 37 -13.36 34.15 16.99
CA TYR A 37 -12.41 34.63 17.99
C TYR A 37 -12.66 36.10 18.35
N THR A 38 -12.70 36.41 19.64
CA THR A 38 -12.91 37.77 20.16
C THR A 38 -11.63 38.45 20.64
N ARG A 39 -10.55 37.67 20.83
CA ARG A 39 -9.23 38.15 21.27
C ARG A 39 -8.19 37.74 20.25
N TYR A 40 -7.35 38.69 19.85
CA TYR A 40 -6.29 38.44 18.89
C TYR A 40 -5.32 37.36 19.35
N SER A 41 -4.97 37.37 20.64
CA SER A 41 -4.05 36.39 21.23
C SER A 41 -4.48 34.94 21.02
N LYS A 42 -5.79 34.66 21.15
CA LYS A 42 -6.35 33.31 20.96
C LYS A 42 -6.23 32.83 19.52
N LEU A 43 -6.49 33.73 18.56
CA LEU A 43 -6.28 33.40 17.14
C LEU A 43 -4.80 33.11 16.88
N MET A 44 -3.91 33.97 17.40
CA MET A 44 -2.47 33.85 17.18
C MET A 44 -1.90 32.53 17.72
N GLU A 45 -2.33 32.10 18.91
CA GLU A 45 -1.96 30.80 19.49
C GLU A 45 -2.30 29.63 18.56
N VAL A 46 -3.53 29.63 18.02
CA VAL A 46 -3.99 28.55 17.12
C VAL A 46 -3.24 28.57 15.79
N LEU A 47 -3.03 29.76 15.22
CA LEU A 47 -2.29 29.91 13.96
C LEU A 47 -0.85 29.41 14.08
N LEU A 48 -0.17 29.71 15.18
CA LEU A 48 1.21 29.27 15.43
C LEU A 48 1.32 27.74 15.48
N VAL A 49 0.39 27.08 16.19
CA VAL A 49 0.34 25.61 16.26
C VAL A 49 0.02 25.00 14.89
N ALA A 50 -0.89 25.61 14.14
CA ALA A 50 -1.25 25.15 12.81
C ALA A 50 -0.07 25.24 11.83
N GLU A 51 0.74 26.31 11.90
CA GLU A 51 1.94 26.49 11.09
C GLU A 51 2.98 25.39 11.39
N GLN A 52 3.29 25.15 12.67
CA GLN A 52 4.20 24.08 13.09
C GLN A 52 3.72 22.69 12.65
N ASN A 53 2.42 22.43 12.75
CA ASN A 53 1.84 21.16 12.28
C ASN A 53 2.00 20.98 10.76
N ASN A 54 1.83 22.05 9.98
CA ASN A 54 2.03 22.00 8.53
C ASN A 54 3.50 21.69 8.18
N GLU A 55 4.45 22.32 8.86
CA GLU A 55 5.88 22.02 8.70
C GLU A 55 6.20 20.56 9.01
N LEU A 56 5.67 20.03 10.13
CA LEU A 56 5.83 18.63 10.51
C LEU A 56 5.24 17.68 9.46
N VAL A 57 4.07 17.98 8.91
CA VAL A 57 3.46 17.17 7.84
C VAL A 57 4.33 17.17 6.58
N MET A 58 4.90 18.33 6.20
CA MET A 58 5.84 18.41 5.07
C MET A 58 7.10 17.58 5.30
N MET A 59 7.69 17.65 6.49
CA MET A 59 8.86 16.82 6.85
C MET A 59 8.53 15.33 6.87
N ASN A 60 7.37 14.93 7.41
CA ASN A 60 6.92 13.53 7.41
C ASN A 60 6.77 12.97 5.99
N HIS A 61 6.32 13.79 5.04
CA HIS A 61 6.25 13.38 3.64
C HIS A 61 7.64 13.14 3.03
N GLN A 62 8.61 14.01 3.33
CA GLN A 62 9.97 13.95 2.78
C GLN A 62 10.83 12.84 3.41
N THR A 63 10.64 12.59 4.71
CA THR A 63 11.39 11.56 5.45
C THR A 63 10.95 10.14 5.12
N ARG A 64 9.79 9.95 4.48
CA ARG A 64 9.35 8.64 4.03
C ARG A 64 10.23 8.18 2.86
N PRO A 65 11.01 7.10 2.99
CA PRO A 65 11.66 6.52 1.82
C PRO A 65 10.57 6.14 0.81
N THR A 66 10.71 6.61 -0.43
CA THR A 66 9.84 6.35 -1.59
C THR A 66 9.71 4.85 -1.96
N GLY A 67 10.11 3.93 -1.09
CA GLY A 67 10.09 2.49 -1.28
C GLY A 67 9.57 1.67 -0.10
N ALA A 68 8.93 2.28 0.91
CA ALA A 68 8.15 1.48 1.85
C ALA A 68 6.98 0.85 1.09
N ALA A 69 7.06 -0.46 0.85
CA ALA A 69 6.03 -1.23 0.17
C ALA A 69 4.65 -0.86 0.75
N PRO A 70 3.62 -0.66 -0.09
CA PRO A 70 2.27 -0.53 0.43
C PRO A 70 2.02 -1.73 1.34
N PHE A 71 1.41 -1.49 2.51
CA PHE A 71 0.99 -2.57 3.39
C PHE A 71 0.25 -3.61 2.52
N PRO A 72 0.67 -4.89 2.53
CA PRO A 72 -0.01 -5.88 1.73
C PRO A 72 -1.46 -5.92 2.22
N GLU A 73 -2.37 -5.61 1.30
CA GLU A 73 -3.80 -5.66 1.54
C GLU A 73 -4.15 -7.11 1.93
N ALA A 74 -4.29 -7.35 3.23
CA ALA A 74 -4.53 -8.67 3.79
C ALA A 74 -6.01 -9.05 3.64
N ASN A 75 -6.49 -9.08 2.40
CA ASN A 75 -7.77 -9.68 2.03
C ASN A 75 -7.52 -11.09 1.47
N VAL A 76 -6.84 -11.93 2.25
CA VAL A 76 -6.83 -13.38 2.02
C VAL A 76 -8.10 -13.94 2.64
N ALA A 77 -9.19 -13.90 1.88
CA ALA A 77 -10.30 -14.80 2.13
C ALA A 77 -9.82 -16.22 1.77
N SER A 78 -9.35 -16.96 2.78
CA SER A 78 -9.21 -18.41 2.65
C SER A 78 -10.61 -19.00 2.58
N SER A 79 -11.12 -19.24 1.37
CA SER A 79 -12.18 -20.22 1.16
C SER A 79 -11.69 -21.27 0.18
N SER A 80 -11.32 -22.41 0.76
CA SER A 80 -11.03 -23.64 0.05
C SER A 80 -12.30 -24.20 -0.59
N GLN A 81 -12.69 -23.73 -1.76
CA GLN A 81 -13.69 -24.46 -2.53
C GLN A 81 -13.39 -24.43 -4.03
N ASN A 82 -13.05 -25.62 -4.53
CA ASN A 82 -13.15 -26.09 -5.90
C ASN A 82 -13.89 -25.16 -6.88
N ASN A 83 -13.23 -24.78 -7.97
CA ASN A 83 -13.80 -24.92 -9.31
C ASN A 83 -12.74 -24.71 -10.40
N GLY A 84 -12.57 -25.72 -11.25
CA GLY A 84 -11.65 -25.68 -12.37
C GLY A 84 -12.05 -24.66 -13.43
N ARG A 85 -11.05 -24.20 -14.19
CA ARG A 85 -11.08 -23.86 -15.62
C ARG A 85 -9.70 -23.34 -16.00
N GLY A 86 -9.00 -24.11 -16.82
CA GLY A 86 -7.72 -23.68 -17.39
C GLY A 86 -7.88 -22.47 -18.31
N ARG A 87 -6.78 -21.71 -18.47
CA ARG A 87 -6.35 -21.04 -19.70
C ARG A 87 -5.03 -20.29 -19.48
N GLY A 88 -3.94 -20.93 -19.92
CA GLY A 88 -2.87 -20.35 -20.74
C GLY A 88 -1.98 -19.23 -20.18
N ARG A 89 -0.68 -19.54 -20.06
CA ARG A 89 0.54 -18.70 -20.26
C ARG A 89 1.72 -19.56 -19.78
N GLY A 90 2.87 -19.70 -20.42
CA GLY A 90 3.45 -19.08 -21.60
C GLY A 90 4.71 -19.85 -22.01
N TYR A 91 5.30 -19.37 -23.08
CA TYR A 91 6.48 -19.82 -23.81
C TYR A 91 7.65 -20.35 -22.95
N GLY A 92 8.08 -21.59 -23.22
CA GLY A 92 9.31 -22.17 -22.66
C GLY A 92 9.97 -23.08 -23.69
N ARG A 93 10.90 -22.52 -24.47
CA ARG A 93 11.77 -23.26 -25.39
C ARG A 93 12.62 -24.24 -24.58
N ASN A 94 12.39 -25.54 -24.70
CA ASN A 94 13.39 -26.53 -24.35
C ASN A 94 13.45 -27.63 -25.42
N ARG A 95 14.48 -27.52 -26.27
CA ARG A 95 14.95 -28.57 -27.16
C ARG A 95 15.58 -29.67 -26.30
N GLY A 96 14.79 -30.68 -25.94
CA GLY A 96 15.27 -31.92 -25.33
C GLY A 96 14.76 -33.11 -26.15
N ARG A 97 15.55 -33.57 -27.11
CA ARG A 97 15.30 -34.82 -27.83
C ARG A 97 15.65 -35.99 -26.91
N GLY A 98 14.65 -36.55 -26.25
CA GLY A 98 14.78 -37.79 -25.48
C GLY A 98 13.54 -38.66 -25.67
N ARG A 99 13.38 -39.28 -26.85
CA ARG A 99 12.31 -40.26 -27.10
C ARG A 99 12.83 -41.67 -26.86
N GLY A 100 12.92 -42.07 -25.60
CA GLY A 100 12.91 -43.49 -25.23
C GLY A 100 11.50 -44.03 -25.42
N ARG A 101 11.22 -44.64 -26.58
CA ARG A 101 9.98 -45.37 -26.84
C ARG A 101 10.17 -46.83 -26.45
N GLY A 102 9.34 -47.32 -25.53
CA GLY A 102 9.31 -48.74 -25.19
C GLY A 102 8.21 -49.07 -24.20
N ARG A 103 6.94 -48.94 -24.61
CA ARG A 103 5.83 -49.62 -23.93
C ARG A 103 5.60 -50.95 -24.64
N GLY A 104 6.28 -52.00 -24.18
CA GLY A 104 6.00 -53.39 -24.53
C GLY A 104 5.26 -54.05 -23.38
N ARG A 105 4.01 -54.45 -23.63
CA ARG A 105 3.20 -55.29 -22.75
C ARG A 105 3.62 -56.74 -22.96
N GLY A 106 3.74 -57.54 -21.90
CA GLY A 106 3.55 -58.98 -22.01
C GLY A 106 4.51 -59.86 -21.20
N GLN A 107 3.92 -60.62 -20.27
CA GLN A 107 4.32 -61.96 -19.85
C GLN A 107 5.63 -62.10 -19.06
N GLY A 108 5.58 -61.81 -17.75
CA GLY A 108 6.50 -62.40 -16.79
C GLY A 108 5.94 -63.75 -16.35
N LYS A 109 6.50 -64.84 -16.90
CA LYS A 109 6.24 -66.21 -16.47
C LYS A 109 6.76 -66.41 -15.04
N GLU A 110 5.92 -67.07 -14.24
CA GLU A 110 6.22 -67.66 -12.95
C GLU A 110 7.40 -68.64 -13.09
N TYR A 111 8.44 -68.49 -12.27
CA TYR A 111 9.50 -69.48 -12.12
C TYR A 111 9.57 -69.86 -10.65
N ARG A 112 9.08 -71.06 -10.34
CA ARG A 112 9.38 -71.78 -9.09
C ARG A 112 10.66 -72.59 -9.31
N PRO A 113 11.54 -72.69 -8.30
CA PRO A 113 12.77 -73.46 -8.41
C PRO A 113 12.41 -74.97 -8.41
N ASP A 114 13.31 -75.78 -8.95
CA ASP A 114 13.34 -77.25 -8.90
C ASP A 114 12.65 -77.97 -10.08
N ASP A 115 13.39 -78.05 -11.20
CA ASP A 115 13.07 -78.82 -12.41
C ASP A 115 13.94 -80.10 -12.46
N PRO A 116 13.37 -81.32 -12.27
CA PRO A 116 14.14 -82.55 -12.38
C PRO A 116 13.60 -83.45 -13.49
N THR A 117 13.67 -83.05 -14.77
CA THR A 117 13.61 -84.01 -15.88
C THR A 117 14.45 -83.61 -17.09
N MET A 118 15.72 -84.04 -17.09
CA MET A 118 16.31 -84.65 -18.28
C MET A 118 16.80 -86.03 -17.86
N LYS A 119 15.90 -87.02 -17.90
CA LYS A 119 16.21 -88.44 -17.64
C LYS A 119 17.09 -88.96 -18.78
N GLY A 120 18.26 -89.47 -18.44
CA GLY A 120 19.11 -90.25 -19.35
C GLY A 120 19.67 -91.46 -18.58
N ILE A 121 19.11 -92.62 -18.92
CA ILE A 121 19.57 -94.02 -18.75
C ILE A 121 20.35 -94.35 -17.47
#